data_AF-X0S111-F1
#
_entry.id   AF-X0S111-F1
#
_cell.length_a   1.000
_cell.length_b   1.000
_cell.length_c   1.000
_cell.angle_alpha   90.00
_cell.angle_beta   90.00
_cell.angle_gamma   90.00
#
_symmetry.space_group_name_H-M   'P 1'
#
loop_
_entity.id
_entity.type
_entity.pdbx_description
1 polymer ?
#
loop_
_entity_poly.entity_id
_entity_poly.type
_entity_poly.pdbx_seq_one_letter_code
_entity_poly.pdbx_strand_id
1 'polypeptide(L)'
;LEEWRRLLARTITLKNRKLSKHDINFAVQRTIDRILFLRMCEDRGIERYQQLLAVTNGRQIYPRLCQVFKQADAKYNSGLFHFRKERGRAEEPDELTLNLIVDDTPVSWIIRSLYYPKCPYEFSVLPAEILGNVYEQFLGKVIRITPGHRAVVEKKPEVKKAGGIYYTPNYIVDYIVKNTVGRLLADHNTRMFSPQACPGGSPKNRKSLTPQKVKNLHILDPACGSGSFLLSAYTCLLNYHRDWYVDNNPAKHTKKIYQGKGGQWFLTIAEKKKILLNNIFGVDIDSQAVEVTKLSLLLKVLEGENRDTVENQFRMFHERALPDLGNNIKCGNSLIGPDFFENQPPDSFDEEQYRRINPFGYKTEFPQIFNSKKPRA
;
A
#
# COMPACT_ATOMS: atom_id res chain seq x y z
N LEU A 1 11.69 11.88 -7.29
CA LEU A 1 11.03 11.83 -5.95
C LEU A 1 11.71 12.70 -4.90
N GLU A 2 13.00 12.56 -4.64
CA GLU A 2 13.70 13.41 -3.65
C GLU A 2 13.56 14.91 -3.93
N GLU A 3 13.73 15.31 -5.19
CA GLU A 3 13.53 16.69 -5.60
C GLU A 3 12.08 17.17 -5.37
N TRP A 4 11.10 16.28 -5.57
CA TRP A 4 9.68 16.59 -5.37
C TRP A 4 9.38 16.85 -3.90
N ARG A 5 9.92 15.98 -3.02
CA ARG A 5 9.84 16.14 -1.56
C ARG A 5 10.45 17.48 -1.14
N ARG A 6 11.64 17.80 -1.64
CA ARG A 6 12.34 19.05 -1.33
C ARG A 6 11.51 20.27 -1.75
N LEU A 7 10.98 20.28 -2.97
CA LEU A 7 10.20 21.39 -3.50
C LEU A 7 8.89 21.59 -2.74
N LEU A 8 8.12 20.51 -2.51
CA LEU A 8 6.87 20.57 -1.74
C LEU A 8 7.12 21.00 -0.30
N ALA A 9 8.11 20.40 0.36
CA ALA A 9 8.46 20.75 1.73
C ALA A 9 8.78 22.24 1.83
N ARG A 10 9.60 22.77 0.91
CA ARG A 10 9.98 24.18 0.91
C ARG A 10 8.77 25.10 0.81
N THR A 11 7.86 24.88 -0.15
CA THR A 11 6.69 25.75 -0.30
C THR A 11 5.70 25.60 0.87
N ILE A 12 5.46 24.38 1.34
CA ILE A 12 4.57 24.11 2.48
C ILE A 12 5.10 24.79 3.74
N THR A 13 6.39 24.64 4.07
CA THR A 13 7.00 25.30 5.24
C THR A 13 6.92 26.83 5.16
N LEU A 14 7.18 27.42 3.99
CA LEU A 14 7.19 28.87 3.84
C LEU A 14 5.80 29.49 3.99
N LYS A 15 4.76 28.81 3.48
CA LYS A 15 3.38 29.33 3.43
C LYS A 15 2.53 28.90 4.63
N ASN A 16 2.92 27.86 5.35
CA ASN A 16 2.14 27.27 6.45
C ASN A 16 3.00 27.19 7.72
N ARG A 17 3.45 28.34 8.25
CA ARG A 17 4.46 28.44 9.33
C ARG A 17 4.06 27.78 10.66
N LYS A 18 2.78 27.50 10.88
CA LYS A 18 2.28 26.86 12.11
C LYS A 18 2.40 25.33 12.10
N LEU A 19 2.73 24.73 10.96
CA LEU A 19 2.80 23.28 10.84
C LEU A 19 4.04 22.72 11.52
N SER A 20 3.85 21.61 12.24
CA SER A 20 4.97 20.87 12.83
C SER A 20 5.80 20.18 11.74
N LYS A 21 7.01 19.73 12.11
CA LYS A 21 7.83 18.87 11.24
C LYS A 21 7.06 17.62 10.80
N HIS A 22 6.29 17.04 11.71
CA HIS A 22 5.46 15.86 11.44
C HIS A 22 4.42 16.16 10.36
N ASP A 23 3.66 17.25 10.51
CA ASP A 23 2.61 17.66 9.57
C ASP A 23 3.17 17.94 8.18
N ILE A 24 4.34 18.57 8.09
CA ILE A 24 5.01 18.83 6.80
C ILE A 24 5.41 17.52 6.14
N ASN A 25 6.01 16.58 6.86
CA ASN A 25 6.41 15.28 6.31
C ASN A 25 5.19 14.48 5.83
N PHE A 26 4.12 14.45 6.64
CA PHE A 26 2.86 13.82 6.29
C PHE A 26 2.25 14.45 5.02
N ALA A 27 2.14 15.78 4.98
CA ALA A 27 1.55 16.50 3.85
C ALA A 27 2.31 16.28 2.54
N VAL A 28 3.64 16.36 2.58
CA VAL A 28 4.50 16.13 1.42
C VAL A 28 4.31 14.71 0.89
N GLN A 29 4.36 13.72 1.79
CA GLN A 29 4.24 12.30 1.44
C GLN A 29 2.88 12.01 0.81
N ARG A 30 1.79 12.38 1.50
CA ARG A 30 0.41 12.16 1.03
C ARG A 30 0.12 12.84 -0.30
N THR A 31 0.67 14.04 -0.52
CA THR A 31 0.53 14.74 -1.80
C THR A 31 1.20 13.98 -2.93
N ILE A 32 2.44 13.49 -2.72
CA ILE A 32 3.18 12.72 -3.73
C ILE A 32 2.47 11.40 -4.04
N ASP A 33 2.04 10.68 -3.01
CA ASP A 33 1.39 9.37 -3.15
C ASP A 33 0.09 9.47 -3.95
N ARG A 34 -0.70 10.51 -3.70
CA ARG A 34 -1.93 10.79 -4.47
C ARG A 34 -1.66 11.11 -5.93
N ILE A 35 -0.65 11.95 -6.20
CA ILE A 35 -0.26 12.31 -7.56
C ILE A 35 0.20 11.05 -8.32
N LEU A 36 1.04 10.22 -7.69
CA LEU A 36 1.54 8.99 -8.30
C LEU A 36 0.44 7.96 -8.53
N PHE A 37 -0.45 7.76 -7.55
CA PHE A 37 -1.61 6.88 -7.68
C PHE A 37 -2.47 7.30 -8.88
N LEU A 38 -2.85 8.58 -8.96
CA LEU A 38 -3.66 9.08 -10.07
C LEU A 38 -2.96 8.94 -11.41
N ARG A 39 -1.66 9.22 -11.47
CA ARG A 39 -0.89 9.06 -12.71
C ARG A 39 -0.87 7.61 -13.20
N MET A 40 -0.76 6.65 -12.29
CA MET A 40 -0.83 5.22 -12.64
C MET A 40 -2.22 4.82 -13.09
N CYS A 41 -3.26 5.35 -12.45
CA CYS A 41 -4.63 5.13 -12.90
C CYS A 41 -4.87 5.69 -14.31
N GLU A 42 -4.28 6.83 -14.67
CA GLU A 42 -4.37 7.35 -16.04
C GLU A 42 -3.69 6.43 -17.06
N ASP A 43 -2.48 5.96 -16.78
CA ASP A 43 -1.73 5.11 -17.72
C ASP A 43 -2.31 3.70 -17.86
N ARG A 44 -2.96 3.19 -16.81
CA ARG A 44 -3.73 1.95 -16.88
C ARG A 44 -5.11 2.15 -17.52
N GLY A 45 -5.42 3.37 -17.96
CA GLY A 45 -6.70 3.70 -18.58
C GLY A 45 -7.89 3.56 -17.63
N ILE A 46 -7.68 3.70 -16.32
CA ILE A 46 -8.73 3.74 -15.28
C ILE A 46 -9.22 5.16 -15.06
N GLU A 47 -8.31 6.15 -15.13
CA GLU A 47 -8.62 7.57 -15.19
C GLU A 47 -8.46 8.11 -16.61
N ARG A 48 -9.07 9.27 -16.88
CA ARG A 48 -8.90 9.94 -18.17
C ARG A 48 -7.44 10.40 -18.31
N TYR A 49 -6.79 9.97 -19.39
CA TYR A 49 -5.42 10.38 -19.70
C TYR A 49 -5.25 11.91 -19.67
N GLN A 50 -4.17 12.39 -19.02
CA GLN A 50 -3.83 13.81 -18.83
C GLN A 50 -4.81 14.64 -17.97
N GLN A 51 -5.73 14.02 -17.23
CA GLN A 51 -6.59 14.73 -16.28
C GLN A 51 -5.79 15.49 -15.22
N LEU A 52 -4.77 14.85 -14.65
CA LEU A 52 -3.86 15.42 -13.67
C LEU A 52 -2.97 16.50 -14.34
N LEU A 53 -2.50 16.29 -15.57
CA LEU A 53 -1.76 17.32 -16.31
C LEU A 53 -2.61 18.58 -16.56
N ALA A 54 -3.90 18.43 -16.87
CA ALA A 54 -4.82 19.54 -17.13
C ALA A 54 -5.02 20.47 -15.92
N VAL A 55 -4.75 19.98 -14.70
CA VAL A 55 -4.71 20.81 -13.48
C VAL A 55 -3.66 21.92 -13.60
N THR A 56 -2.60 21.71 -14.39
CA THR A 56 -1.51 22.67 -14.58
C THR A 56 -1.79 23.76 -15.64
N ASN A 57 -2.97 23.75 -16.27
CA ASN A 57 -3.38 24.72 -17.31
C ASN A 57 -4.02 25.98 -16.71
N GLY A 58 -3.43 26.56 -15.67
CA GLY A 58 -3.97 27.77 -15.02
C GLY A 58 -3.30 28.07 -13.69
N ARG A 59 -3.90 29.01 -12.95
CA ARG A 59 -3.51 29.36 -11.57
C ARG A 59 -4.25 28.49 -10.54
N GLN A 60 -3.84 28.56 -9.28
CA GLN A 60 -4.44 27.83 -8.17
C GLN A 60 -4.41 26.31 -8.41
N ILE A 61 -3.25 25.81 -8.82
CA ILE A 61 -3.00 24.42 -9.19
C ILE A 61 -3.27 23.51 -8.01
N TYR A 62 -2.80 23.85 -6.81
CA TYR A 62 -2.99 23.01 -5.63
C TYR A 62 -4.48 22.89 -5.20
N PRO A 63 -5.26 23.99 -5.09
CA PRO A 63 -6.71 23.89 -4.88
C PRO A 63 -7.44 23.06 -5.96
N ARG A 64 -7.07 23.19 -7.23
CA ARG A 64 -7.64 22.37 -8.32
C ARG A 64 -7.24 20.89 -8.19
N LEU A 65 -6.01 20.60 -7.80
CA LEU A 65 -5.53 19.26 -7.49
C LEU A 65 -6.33 18.64 -6.33
N CYS A 66 -6.62 19.42 -5.29
CA CYS A 66 -7.48 18.99 -4.18
C CYS A 66 -8.90 18.63 -4.62
N GLN A 67 -9.44 19.26 -5.67
CA GLN A 67 -10.73 18.84 -6.24
C GLN A 67 -10.64 17.47 -6.94
N VAL A 68 -9.53 17.21 -7.65
CA VAL A 68 -9.27 15.87 -8.22
C VAL A 68 -9.14 14.82 -7.11
N PHE A 69 -8.49 15.16 -6.00
CA PHE A 69 -8.39 14.26 -4.83
C PHE A 69 -9.76 13.93 -4.23
N LYS A 70 -10.65 14.92 -4.11
CA LYS A 70 -12.03 14.70 -3.61
C LYS A 70 -12.83 13.80 -4.57
N GLN A 71 -12.66 13.95 -5.88
CA GLN A 71 -13.28 13.06 -6.87
C GLN A 71 -12.75 11.63 -6.76
N ALA A 72 -11.45 11.47 -6.52
CA ALA A 72 -10.83 10.16 -6.31
C ALA A 72 -11.32 9.46 -5.03
N ASP A 73 -11.59 10.20 -3.95
CA ASP A 73 -12.17 9.64 -2.72
C ASP A 73 -13.51 8.95 -2.97
N ALA A 74 -14.37 9.58 -3.77
CA ALA A 74 -15.66 9.02 -4.14
C ALA A 74 -15.53 7.70 -4.93
N LYS A 75 -14.45 7.52 -5.69
CA LYS A 75 -14.24 6.36 -6.57
C LYS A 75 -13.48 5.20 -5.91
N TYR A 76 -12.43 5.48 -5.12
CA TYR A 76 -11.44 4.46 -4.77
C TYR A 76 -11.54 3.86 -3.36
N ASN A 77 -11.88 4.57 -2.28
CA ASN A 77 -11.81 4.05 -0.89
C ASN A 77 -10.41 3.64 -0.39
N SER A 78 -9.35 4.08 -1.05
CA SER A 78 -7.97 3.61 -0.82
C SER A 78 -7.34 3.98 0.53
N GLY A 79 -8.06 4.66 1.44
CA GLY A 79 -7.46 5.39 2.57
C GLY A 79 -6.66 6.62 2.15
N LEU A 80 -6.08 6.62 0.94
CA LEU A 80 -5.28 7.70 0.35
C LEU A 80 -6.06 9.01 0.17
N PHE A 81 -7.36 8.94 -0.07
CA PHE A 81 -8.21 10.10 -0.29
C PHE A 81 -9.24 10.31 0.83
N HIS A 82 -9.04 9.71 2.01
CA HIS A 82 -10.00 9.82 3.11
C HIS A 82 -10.03 11.24 3.71
N PHE A 83 -11.08 12.00 3.44
CA PHE A 83 -11.19 13.42 3.86
C PHE A 83 -12.38 13.72 4.78
N ARG A 84 -13.20 12.73 5.13
CA ARG A 84 -14.38 12.88 5.97
C ARG A 84 -14.53 11.67 6.86
N LYS A 85 -14.91 11.86 8.12
CA LYS A 85 -15.14 10.73 9.05
C LYS A 85 -16.21 9.80 8.49
N GLU A 86 -15.90 8.51 8.39
CA GLU A 86 -16.81 7.46 7.92
C GLU A 86 -17.00 6.41 9.01
N ARG A 87 -18.22 5.92 9.19
CA ARG A 87 -18.53 4.91 10.21
C ARG A 87 -17.80 3.60 9.86
N GLY A 88 -17.04 3.06 10.82
CA GLY A 88 -16.39 1.75 10.70
C GLY A 88 -15.02 1.76 10.02
N ARG A 89 -14.48 2.93 9.66
CA ARG A 89 -13.07 3.06 9.28
C ARG A 89 -12.19 3.13 10.52
N ALA A 90 -11.02 2.52 10.43
CA ALA A 90 -10.04 2.48 11.52
C ALA A 90 -9.21 3.77 11.61
N GLU A 91 -8.98 4.42 10.48
CA GLU A 91 -8.13 5.62 10.39
C GLU A 91 -8.97 6.89 10.40
N GLU A 92 -8.45 7.94 11.04
CA GLU A 92 -9.06 9.27 11.02
C GLU A 92 -8.85 9.95 9.66
N PRO A 93 -9.76 10.86 9.25
CA PRO A 93 -9.65 11.57 7.98
C PRO A 93 -8.45 12.52 7.94
N ASP A 94 -7.95 12.75 6.73
CA ASP A 94 -6.95 13.78 6.46
C ASP A 94 -7.60 15.16 6.44
N GLU A 95 -7.49 15.86 7.56
CA GLU A 95 -7.99 17.23 7.75
C GLU A 95 -6.97 18.31 7.37
N LEU A 96 -5.73 17.92 7.06
CA LEU A 96 -4.63 18.84 6.84
C LEU A 96 -4.46 19.21 5.36
N THR A 97 -4.28 18.21 4.50
CA THR A 97 -3.68 18.42 3.17
C THR A 97 -4.56 19.23 2.23
N LEU A 98 -5.89 19.14 2.37
CA LEU A 98 -6.83 19.90 1.56
C LEU A 98 -6.80 21.40 1.87
N ASN A 99 -6.30 21.79 3.05
CA ASN A 99 -6.33 23.16 3.56
C ASN A 99 -4.96 23.87 3.44
N LEU A 100 -3.97 23.22 2.82
CA LEU A 100 -2.64 23.78 2.66
C LEU A 100 -2.59 24.90 1.62
N ILE A 101 -1.76 25.90 1.91
CA ILE A 101 -1.36 26.93 0.93
C ILE A 101 -0.05 26.47 0.28
N VAL A 102 -0.08 26.24 -1.03
CA VAL A 102 1.06 25.70 -1.80
C VAL A 102 1.20 26.50 -3.09
N ASP A 103 2.42 26.93 -3.42
CA ASP A 103 2.68 27.69 -4.64
C ASP A 103 2.48 26.81 -5.89
N ASP A 104 2.01 27.43 -6.98
CA ASP A 104 1.73 26.74 -8.25
C ASP A 104 2.98 26.14 -8.90
N THR A 105 4.11 26.85 -8.85
CA THR A 105 5.34 26.47 -9.58
C THR A 105 5.88 25.10 -9.17
N PRO A 106 6.10 24.79 -7.87
CA PRO A 106 6.49 23.45 -7.43
C PRO A 106 5.54 22.35 -7.91
N VAL A 107 4.22 22.54 -7.74
CA VAL A 107 3.21 21.53 -8.06
C VAL A 107 3.14 21.30 -9.57
N SER A 108 3.17 22.38 -10.36
CA SER A 108 3.21 22.32 -11.83
C SER A 108 4.43 21.56 -12.33
N TRP A 109 5.60 21.82 -11.75
CA TRP A 109 6.83 21.13 -12.14
C TRP A 109 6.78 19.63 -11.83
N ILE A 110 6.31 19.26 -10.63
CA ILE A 110 6.14 17.85 -10.23
C ILE A 110 5.20 17.13 -11.18
N ILE A 111 3.99 17.67 -11.40
CA ILE A 111 2.99 17.05 -12.27
C ILE A 111 3.54 16.92 -13.69
N ARG A 112 4.10 17.99 -14.28
CA ARG A 112 4.64 17.95 -15.65
C ARG A 112 5.84 17.01 -15.78
N SER A 113 6.58 16.75 -14.71
CA SER A 113 7.70 15.80 -14.72
C SER A 113 7.27 14.33 -14.82
N LEU A 114 5.97 14.04 -14.73
CA LEU A 114 5.38 12.70 -14.88
C LEU A 114 4.87 12.40 -16.31
N TYR A 115 5.05 13.32 -17.25
CA TYR A 115 4.55 13.19 -18.62
C TYR A 115 5.67 13.36 -19.65
N TYR A 116 5.47 12.76 -20.82
CA TYR A 116 6.31 12.98 -21.99
C TYR A 116 6.36 14.48 -22.36
N PRO A 117 7.52 15.02 -22.78
CA PRO A 117 8.80 14.34 -22.99
C PRO A 117 9.68 14.24 -21.73
N LYS A 118 9.27 14.81 -20.58
CA LYS A 118 10.10 14.83 -19.36
C LYS A 118 10.23 13.46 -18.71
N CYS A 119 9.15 12.68 -18.74
CA CYS A 119 9.13 11.29 -18.30
C CYS A 119 9.03 10.38 -19.53
N PRO A 120 10.08 9.58 -19.83
CA PRO A 120 10.01 8.60 -20.91
C PRO A 120 9.35 7.27 -20.47
N TYR A 121 9.08 7.10 -19.16
CA TYR A 121 8.51 5.87 -18.63
C TYR A 121 7.02 5.77 -18.88
N GLU A 122 6.58 4.57 -19.24
CA GLU A 122 5.18 4.18 -19.33
C GLU A 122 4.75 3.53 -18.00
N PHE A 123 3.83 4.15 -17.25
CA PHE A 123 3.45 3.66 -15.93
C PHE A 123 2.47 2.48 -15.98
N SER A 124 1.88 2.19 -17.15
CA SER A 124 0.96 1.07 -17.36
C SER A 124 1.65 -0.29 -17.14
N VAL A 125 2.93 -0.37 -17.53
CA VAL A 125 3.77 -1.57 -17.47
C VAL A 125 4.67 -1.61 -16.25
N LEU A 126 4.68 -0.56 -15.42
CA LEU A 126 5.48 -0.54 -14.19
C LEU A 126 4.85 -1.48 -13.14
N PRO A 127 5.55 -2.55 -12.75
CA PRO A 127 5.07 -3.44 -11.69
C PRO A 127 4.97 -2.68 -10.37
N ALA A 128 3.99 -3.03 -9.53
CA ALA A 128 3.81 -2.41 -8.20
C ALA A 128 5.07 -2.58 -7.32
N GLU A 129 5.81 -3.65 -7.56
CA GLU A 129 7.08 -4.01 -6.93
C GLU A 129 8.16 -2.95 -7.18
N ILE A 130 8.18 -2.32 -8.37
CA ILE A 130 9.13 -1.25 -8.68
C ILE A 130 8.83 0.00 -7.86
N LEU A 131 7.56 0.28 -7.56
CA LEU A 131 7.21 1.41 -6.72
C LEU A 131 7.65 1.20 -5.29
N GLY A 132 7.37 0.02 -4.71
CA GLY A 132 7.92 -0.35 -3.40
C GLY A 132 9.42 -0.09 -3.35
N ASN A 133 10.17 -0.64 -4.31
CA ASN A 133 11.63 -0.48 -4.40
C ASN A 133 12.09 0.98 -4.56
N VAL A 134 11.42 1.75 -5.43
CA VAL A 134 11.73 3.16 -5.63
C VAL A 134 11.47 3.94 -4.33
N TYR A 135 10.34 3.71 -3.67
CA TYR A 135 10.01 4.34 -2.41
C TYR A 135 10.93 3.93 -1.25
N GLU A 136 11.39 2.67 -1.18
CA GLU A 136 12.34 2.22 -0.16
C GLU A 136 13.65 3.00 -0.17
N GLN A 137 14.15 3.34 -1.35
CA GLN A 137 15.34 4.19 -1.47
C GLN A 137 15.14 5.57 -0.82
N PHE A 138 13.89 6.02 -0.66
CA PHE A 138 13.52 7.30 -0.04
C PHE A 138 13.04 7.19 1.41
N LEU A 139 12.65 6.00 1.89
CA LEU A 139 12.26 5.78 3.30
C LEU A 139 13.40 6.10 4.27
N GLY A 140 14.65 6.00 3.81
CA GLY A 140 15.83 6.35 4.63
C GLY A 140 16.11 7.82 4.80
N LYS A 141 15.25 8.71 4.28
CA LYS A 141 15.42 10.17 4.33
C LYS A 141 14.22 10.84 4.98
N VAL A 142 14.49 11.90 5.75
CA VAL A 142 13.48 12.76 6.39
C VAL A 142 13.67 14.21 6.01
N ILE A 143 12.59 14.97 6.08
CA ILE A 143 12.64 16.43 5.95
C ILE A 143 12.89 17.05 7.32
N ARG A 144 13.97 17.82 7.45
CA ARG A 144 14.27 18.66 8.60
C ARG A 144 14.09 20.14 8.24
N ILE A 145 13.48 20.89 9.14
CA ILE A 145 13.37 22.35 9.01
C ILE A 145 14.55 22.99 9.76
N THR A 146 15.28 23.88 9.10
CA THR A 146 16.38 24.65 9.72
C THR A 146 15.83 25.85 10.50
N PRO A 147 16.63 26.47 11.41
CA PRO A 147 16.21 27.69 12.11
C PRO A 147 15.75 28.81 11.17
N GLY A 148 16.36 28.92 9.99
CA GLY A 148 15.95 29.83 8.92
C GLY A 148 14.69 29.41 8.15
N HIS A 149 13.88 28.49 8.67
CA HIS A 149 12.66 27.96 8.04
C HIS A 149 12.88 27.36 6.64
N ARG A 150 14.04 26.74 6.41
CA ARG A 150 14.34 26.02 5.16
C ARG A 150 14.17 24.52 5.35
N ALA A 151 13.46 23.88 4.44
CA ALA A 151 13.36 22.43 4.38
C ALA A 151 14.62 21.82 3.75
N VAL A 152 15.24 20.86 4.45
CA VAL A 152 16.41 20.10 4.00
C VAL A 152 16.09 18.62 4.10
N VAL A 153 16.48 17.85 3.08
CA VAL A 153 16.33 16.39 3.08
C VAL A 153 17.64 15.78 3.58
N GLU A 154 17.57 14.95 4.62
CA GLU A 154 18.75 14.29 5.20
C GLU A 154 18.45 12.82 5.54
N LYS A 155 19.47 11.98 5.63
CA LYS A 155 19.29 10.58 6.06
C LYS A 155 18.79 10.51 7.50
N LYS A 156 17.85 9.60 7.77
CA LYS A 156 17.36 9.30 9.13
C LYS A 156 18.52 8.94 10.06
N PRO A 157 18.50 9.36 11.33
CA PRO A 157 19.53 9.01 12.31
C PRO A 157 19.74 7.50 12.43
N GLU A 158 18.66 6.72 12.47
CA GLU A 158 18.76 5.25 12.56
C GLU A 158 19.46 4.65 11.33
N VAL A 159 19.16 5.16 10.14
CA VAL A 159 19.79 4.71 8.88
C VAL A 159 21.27 5.06 8.83
N LYS A 160 21.68 6.21 9.37
CA LYS A 160 23.09 6.55 9.51
C LYS A 160 23.80 5.61 10.47
N LYS A 161 23.16 5.25 11.59
CA LYS A 161 23.71 4.33 12.60
C LYS A 161 23.81 2.88 12.11
N ALA A 162 22.81 2.42 11.35
CA ALA A 162 22.76 1.06 10.81
C ALA A 162 23.69 0.84 9.59
N GLY A 163 24.35 1.88 9.09
CA GLY A 163 25.17 1.83 7.88
C GLY A 163 24.37 1.79 6.57
N GLY A 164 23.04 1.83 6.64
CA GLY A 164 22.15 1.81 5.48
C GLY A 164 20.77 1.26 5.81
N ILE A 165 19.92 1.19 4.79
CA ILE A 165 18.71 0.36 4.80
C ILE A 165 19.05 -0.90 3.99
N TYR A 166 18.93 -2.07 4.61
CA TYR A 166 19.16 -3.34 3.95
C TYR A 166 17.84 -3.83 3.37
N TYR A 167 17.75 -3.79 2.06
CA TYR A 167 16.63 -4.30 1.30
C TYR A 167 16.75 -5.81 1.14
N THR A 168 15.61 -6.48 0.98
CA THR A 168 15.60 -7.91 0.60
C THR A 168 15.50 -8.01 -0.92
N PRO A 169 16.54 -8.48 -1.63
CA PRO A 169 16.47 -8.69 -3.07
C PRO A 169 15.27 -9.55 -3.48
N ASN A 170 14.64 -9.23 -4.62
CA ASN A 170 13.43 -9.92 -5.09
C ASN A 170 13.58 -11.44 -5.13
N TYR A 171 14.73 -11.96 -5.57
CA TYR A 171 14.95 -13.41 -5.64
C TYR A 171 14.92 -14.09 -4.25
N ILE A 172 15.31 -13.38 -3.19
CA ILE A 172 15.23 -13.87 -1.80
C ILE A 172 13.77 -13.85 -1.34
N VAL A 173 13.05 -12.74 -1.61
CA VAL A 173 11.62 -12.62 -1.30
C VAL A 173 10.84 -13.76 -1.96
N ASP A 174 11.02 -13.95 -3.26
CA ASP A 174 10.34 -14.99 -4.05
C ASP A 174 10.69 -16.39 -3.55
N TYR A 175 11.97 -16.64 -3.21
CA TYR A 175 12.40 -17.90 -2.64
C TYR A 175 11.68 -18.19 -1.30
N ILE A 176 11.65 -17.22 -0.39
CA ILE A 176 11.03 -17.38 0.93
C ILE A 176 9.51 -17.58 0.78
N VAL A 177 8.83 -16.76 0.00
CA VAL A 177 7.38 -16.85 -0.22
C VAL A 177 7.02 -18.20 -0.86
N LYS A 178 7.77 -18.63 -1.89
CA LYS A 178 7.58 -19.93 -2.54
C LYS A 178 7.73 -21.09 -1.56
N ASN A 179 8.72 -21.04 -0.67
CA ASN A 179 8.98 -22.11 0.29
C ASN A 179 8.17 -22.03 1.59
N THR A 180 7.34 -21.00 1.76
CA THR A 180 6.44 -20.83 2.91
C THR A 180 4.99 -20.88 2.46
N VAL A 181 4.46 -19.75 1.98
CA VAL A 181 3.09 -19.59 1.47
C VAL A 181 2.84 -20.56 0.30
N GLY A 182 3.77 -20.60 -0.66
CA GLY A 182 3.67 -21.49 -1.82
C GLY A 182 3.59 -22.96 -1.41
N ARG A 183 4.42 -23.42 -0.47
CA ARG A 183 4.36 -24.78 0.10
C ARG A 183 3.04 -25.08 0.79
N LEU A 184 2.52 -24.17 1.61
CA LEU A 184 1.22 -24.35 2.27
C LEU A 184 0.08 -24.53 1.25
N LEU A 185 0.13 -23.79 0.13
CA LEU A 185 -0.84 -23.90 -0.96
C LEU A 185 -0.60 -25.13 -1.87
N ALA A 186 0.66 -25.53 -2.07
CA ALA A 186 1.10 -26.57 -2.99
C ALA A 186 1.17 -27.99 -2.39
N ASP A 187 1.18 -28.14 -1.06
CA ASP A 187 0.97 -29.43 -0.35
C ASP A 187 -0.42 -30.05 -0.65
N HIS A 188 -1.07 -29.55 -1.69
CA HIS A 188 -2.48 -29.34 -1.79
C HIS A 188 -2.90 -29.18 -3.27
N ASN A 189 -2.28 -28.35 -4.13
CA ASN A 189 -2.55 -28.40 -5.58
C ASN A 189 -1.26 -28.66 -6.40
N THR A 190 -1.22 -29.80 -7.08
CA THR A 190 -0.13 -30.21 -7.98
C THR A 190 -0.34 -29.57 -9.35
N ARG A 191 0.48 -28.57 -9.72
CA ARG A 191 1.00 -28.34 -11.10
C ARG A 191 1.79 -27.06 -11.33
N MET A 192 1.70 -26.02 -10.49
CA MET A 192 2.50 -24.78 -10.69
C MET A 192 3.88 -24.79 -10.01
N PHE A 193 4.10 -25.69 -9.06
CA PHE A 193 5.37 -25.81 -8.35
C PHE A 193 5.82 -27.27 -8.42
N SER A 194 6.55 -27.64 -9.47
CA SER A 194 7.39 -28.83 -9.37
C SER A 194 8.37 -28.59 -8.21
N PRO A 195 8.32 -29.38 -7.14
CA PRO A 195 9.40 -29.36 -6.17
C PRO A 195 10.61 -29.85 -6.95
N GLN A 196 11.65 -29.02 -7.09
CA GLN A 196 12.98 -29.62 -7.09
C GLN A 196 13.04 -30.37 -5.75
N ALA A 197 13.07 -31.69 -5.86
CA ALA A 197 12.90 -32.58 -4.73
C ALA A 197 13.94 -32.23 -3.66
N CYS A 198 13.47 -31.85 -2.47
CA CYS A 198 14.28 -32.04 -1.28
C CYS A 198 14.40 -33.56 -1.08
N PRO A 199 15.61 -34.11 -0.88
CA PRO A 199 15.78 -35.53 -0.63
C PRO A 199 15.17 -35.87 0.73
N GLY A 200 14.12 -36.71 0.73
CA GLY A 200 13.54 -37.28 1.95
C GLY A 200 12.08 -36.90 2.22
N GLY A 201 11.15 -37.47 1.47
CA GLY A 201 9.73 -37.49 1.85
C GLY A 201 8.77 -37.52 0.67
N SER A 202 8.29 -38.70 0.29
CA SER A 202 7.19 -38.84 -0.67
C SER A 202 5.91 -38.19 -0.12
N PRO A 203 5.19 -37.34 -0.87
CA PRO A 203 3.93 -36.78 -0.42
C PRO A 203 2.80 -37.80 -0.63
N LYS A 204 2.61 -38.72 0.33
CA LYS A 204 1.39 -39.54 0.41
C LYS A 204 0.28 -38.72 1.09
N ASN A 205 -0.83 -38.48 0.37
CA ASN A 205 -2.14 -38.03 0.86
C ASN A 205 -2.24 -36.68 1.63
N ARG A 206 -2.08 -35.52 0.95
CA ARG A 206 -2.56 -34.22 1.48
C ARG A 206 -3.48 -33.51 0.46
N LYS A 207 -4.75 -33.30 0.83
CA LYS A 207 -5.83 -32.73 -0.03
C LYS A 207 -5.79 -31.20 -0.16
N SER A 208 -5.75 -30.67 -1.38
CA SER A 208 -5.84 -29.23 -1.70
C SER A 208 -6.58 -28.32 -0.73
N LEU A 209 -5.94 -27.24 -0.25
CA LEU A 209 -6.59 -26.16 0.50
C LEU A 209 -7.53 -25.41 -0.43
N THR A 210 -8.83 -25.67 -0.38
CA THR A 210 -9.79 -24.91 -1.18
C THR A 210 -9.70 -23.39 -0.88
N PRO A 211 -10.08 -22.50 -1.82
CA PRO A 211 -10.17 -21.05 -1.58
C PRO A 211 -10.92 -20.67 -0.29
N GLN A 212 -11.90 -21.48 0.12
CA GLN A 212 -12.64 -21.27 1.35
C GLN A 212 -11.80 -21.50 2.61
N LYS A 213 -10.85 -22.46 2.58
CA LYS A 213 -9.89 -22.66 3.67
C LYS A 213 -8.78 -21.62 3.62
N VAL A 214 -8.30 -21.28 2.42
CA VAL A 214 -7.27 -20.23 2.24
C VAL A 214 -7.75 -18.89 2.78
N LYS A 215 -9.05 -18.58 2.73
CA LYS A 215 -9.63 -17.38 3.38
C LYS A 215 -9.18 -17.19 4.85
N ASN A 216 -8.91 -18.27 5.57
CA ASN A 216 -8.52 -18.22 6.99
C ASN A 216 -6.99 -18.27 7.21
N LEU A 217 -6.19 -18.25 6.13
CA LEU A 217 -4.74 -18.18 6.21
C LEU A 217 -4.31 -16.71 6.35
N HIS A 218 -3.79 -16.33 7.51
CA HIS A 218 -3.30 -14.97 7.74
C HIS A 218 -1.78 -14.92 7.61
N ILE A 219 -1.30 -14.07 6.70
CA ILE A 219 0.12 -13.81 6.44
C ILE A 219 0.42 -12.46 7.07
N LEU A 220 1.34 -12.45 8.03
CA LEU A 220 1.73 -11.26 8.77
C LEU A 220 3.22 -11.00 8.56
N ASP A 221 3.55 -9.78 8.12
CA ASP A 221 4.92 -9.26 8.13
C ASP A 221 5.02 -8.15 9.20
N PRO A 222 5.71 -8.39 10.34
CA PRO A 222 5.79 -7.45 11.44
C PRO A 222 6.80 -6.30 11.24
N ALA A 223 7.51 -6.27 10.12
CA ALA A 223 8.43 -5.18 9.77
C ALA A 223 8.39 -5.00 8.24
N CYS A 224 7.21 -4.67 7.73
CA CYS A 224 6.87 -4.89 6.33
C CYS A 224 7.58 -3.96 5.35
N GLY A 225 8.19 -2.85 5.82
CA GLY A 225 8.89 -1.92 4.95
C GLY A 225 7.96 -1.39 3.85
N SER A 226 8.40 -1.47 2.59
CA SER A 226 7.53 -1.13 1.44
C SER A 226 6.56 -2.23 1.01
N GLY A 227 6.58 -3.37 1.69
CA GLY A 227 5.63 -4.45 1.51
C GLY A 227 6.08 -5.51 0.52
N SER A 228 7.36 -5.63 0.20
CA SER A 228 7.88 -6.59 -0.80
C SER A 228 7.45 -8.04 -0.53
N PHE A 229 7.57 -8.51 0.72
CA PHE A 229 7.08 -9.84 1.11
C PHE A 229 5.56 -9.97 1.00
N LEU A 230 4.82 -8.96 1.47
CA LEU A 230 3.36 -8.95 1.42
C LEU A 230 2.82 -8.93 -0.01
N LEU A 231 3.50 -8.21 -0.91
CA LEU A 231 3.14 -8.12 -2.32
C LEU A 231 3.42 -9.43 -3.07
N SER A 232 4.57 -10.07 -2.79
CA SER A 232 4.88 -11.40 -3.35
C SER A 232 3.93 -12.48 -2.81
N ALA A 233 3.64 -12.46 -1.51
CA ALA A 233 2.65 -13.34 -0.88
C ALA A 233 1.24 -13.14 -1.46
N TYR A 234 0.82 -11.89 -1.65
CA TYR A 234 -0.46 -11.57 -2.27
C TYR A 234 -0.54 -12.09 -3.71
N THR A 235 0.51 -11.87 -4.50
CA THR A 235 0.62 -12.38 -5.87
C THR A 235 0.52 -13.91 -5.91
N CYS A 236 1.17 -14.60 -4.97
CA CYS A 236 1.08 -16.05 -4.81
C CYS A 236 -0.38 -16.49 -4.59
N LEU A 237 -1.11 -15.82 -3.70
CA LEU A 237 -2.53 -16.10 -3.43
C LEU A 237 -3.43 -15.80 -4.63
N LEU A 238 -3.20 -14.70 -5.34
CA LEU A 238 -3.98 -14.36 -6.55
C LEU A 238 -3.83 -15.43 -7.62
N ASN A 239 -2.59 -15.85 -7.91
CA ASN A 239 -2.32 -16.91 -8.88
C ASN A 239 -2.98 -18.23 -8.45
N TYR A 240 -2.80 -18.61 -7.17
CA TYR A 240 -3.42 -19.81 -6.62
C TYR A 240 -4.94 -19.83 -6.79
N HIS A 241 -5.63 -18.74 -6.40
CA HIS A 241 -7.09 -18.65 -6.51
C HIS A 241 -7.56 -18.72 -7.96
N ARG A 242 -6.90 -17.97 -8.86
CA ARG A 242 -7.22 -18.01 -10.30
C ARG A 242 -7.13 -19.44 -10.82
N ASP A 243 -5.99 -20.09 -10.63
CA ASP A 243 -5.71 -21.42 -11.18
C ASP A 243 -6.68 -22.46 -10.60
N TRP A 244 -6.94 -22.38 -9.29
CA TRP A 244 -7.92 -23.26 -8.64
C TRP A 244 -9.32 -23.10 -9.25
N TYR A 245 -9.81 -21.88 -9.48
CA TYR A 245 -11.15 -21.67 -10.07
C TYR A 245 -11.24 -22.14 -11.53
N VAL A 246 -10.16 -21.99 -12.30
CA VAL A 246 -10.07 -22.47 -13.68
C VAL A 246 -10.09 -24.00 -13.73
N ASP A 247 -9.37 -24.66 -12.84
CA ASP A 247 -9.31 -26.12 -12.76
C ASP A 247 -10.61 -26.73 -12.18
N ASN A 248 -11.38 -25.97 -11.40
CA ASN A 248 -12.56 -26.45 -10.67
C ASN A 248 -13.88 -25.90 -11.25
N ASN A 249 -14.09 -26.06 -12.56
CA ASN A 249 -15.29 -25.66 -13.29
C ASN A 249 -15.53 -24.13 -13.27
N PRO A 250 -14.92 -23.38 -14.20
CA PRO A 250 -14.96 -21.92 -14.19
C PRO A 250 -16.38 -21.36 -14.36
N ALA A 251 -17.28 -22.09 -15.02
CA ALA A 251 -18.68 -21.69 -15.18
C ALA A 251 -19.44 -21.60 -13.83
N LYS A 252 -18.98 -22.29 -12.77
CA LYS A 252 -19.53 -22.16 -11.42
C LYS A 252 -18.95 -20.97 -10.64
N HIS A 253 -17.94 -20.30 -11.18
CA HIS A 253 -17.15 -19.29 -10.49
C HIS A 253 -17.17 -17.91 -11.18
N THR A 254 -18.23 -17.61 -11.92
CA THR A 254 -18.41 -16.34 -12.68
C THR A 254 -18.35 -15.07 -11.83
N LYS A 255 -18.60 -15.16 -10.52
CA LYS A 255 -18.43 -14.03 -9.57
C LYS A 255 -17.00 -13.84 -9.09
N LYS A 256 -16.10 -14.77 -9.42
CA LYS A 256 -14.72 -14.88 -8.90
C LYS A 256 -13.69 -14.72 -10.00
N ILE A 257 -13.98 -15.26 -11.17
CA ILE A 257 -13.14 -15.17 -12.36
C ILE A 257 -13.97 -14.76 -13.57
N TYR A 258 -13.29 -14.16 -14.55
CA TYR A 258 -13.83 -13.85 -15.86
C TYR A 258 -12.74 -14.09 -16.93
N GLN A 259 -13.17 -14.24 -18.18
CA GLN A 259 -12.26 -14.40 -19.31
C GLN A 259 -12.12 -13.06 -20.03
N GLY A 260 -10.89 -12.57 -20.18
CA GLY A 260 -10.59 -11.34 -20.91
C GLY A 260 -10.48 -11.56 -22.42
N LYS A 261 -10.17 -10.48 -23.15
CA LYS A 261 -9.84 -10.58 -24.58
C LYS A 261 -8.61 -11.49 -24.75
N GLY A 262 -8.67 -12.45 -25.66
CA GLY A 262 -7.59 -13.43 -25.90
C GLY A 262 -7.67 -14.71 -25.05
N GLY A 263 -8.77 -14.92 -24.31
CA GLY A 263 -9.03 -16.19 -23.65
C GLY A 263 -8.33 -16.39 -22.31
N GLN A 264 -7.56 -15.42 -21.85
CA GLN A 264 -6.90 -15.45 -20.54
C GLN A 264 -7.91 -15.25 -19.40
N TRP A 265 -7.73 -16.01 -18.32
CA TRP A 265 -8.56 -15.92 -17.11
C TRP A 265 -8.00 -14.92 -16.11
N PHE A 266 -8.88 -14.11 -15.53
CA PHE A 266 -8.56 -13.11 -14.53
C PHE A 266 -9.49 -13.25 -13.32
N LEU A 267 -8.99 -12.91 -12.13
CA LEU A 267 -9.83 -12.73 -10.95
C LEU A 267 -10.63 -11.44 -11.07
N THR A 268 -11.88 -11.45 -10.61
CA THR A 268 -12.66 -10.22 -10.44
C THR A 268 -12.02 -9.34 -9.39
N ILE A 269 -12.14 -8.02 -9.54
CA ILE A 269 -11.64 -7.05 -8.57
C ILE A 269 -12.22 -7.30 -7.16
N ALA A 270 -13.48 -7.73 -7.05
CA ALA A 270 -14.11 -8.09 -5.79
C ALA A 270 -13.40 -9.29 -5.12
N GLU A 271 -12.98 -10.29 -5.88
CA GLU A 271 -12.22 -11.42 -5.31
C GLU A 271 -10.79 -11.02 -4.95
N LYS A 272 -10.12 -10.18 -5.76
CA LYS A 272 -8.82 -9.61 -5.43
C LYS A 272 -8.86 -8.87 -4.09
N LYS A 273 -9.84 -7.97 -3.88
CA LYS A 273 -10.07 -7.26 -2.61
C LYS A 273 -10.26 -8.21 -1.45
N LYS A 274 -11.11 -9.24 -1.65
CA LYS A 274 -11.42 -10.22 -0.61
C LYS A 274 -10.18 -11.01 -0.19
N ILE A 275 -9.35 -11.45 -1.14
CA ILE A 275 -8.09 -12.13 -0.83
C ILE A 275 -7.17 -11.19 -0.04
N LEU A 276 -7.01 -9.94 -0.50
CA LEU A 276 -6.15 -8.96 0.17
C LEU A 276 -6.57 -8.74 1.63
N LEU A 277 -7.85 -8.43 1.85
CA LEU A 277 -8.40 -8.11 3.17
C LEU A 277 -8.36 -9.29 4.17
N ASN A 278 -8.54 -10.51 3.69
CA ASN A 278 -8.56 -11.68 4.58
C ASN A 278 -7.15 -12.21 4.89
N ASN A 279 -6.19 -12.04 3.98
CA ASN A 279 -4.97 -12.82 4.02
C ASN A 279 -3.70 -12.00 4.34
N ILE A 280 -3.66 -10.71 4.02
CA ILE A 280 -2.42 -9.92 4.05
C ILE A 280 -2.46 -8.92 5.20
N PHE A 281 -1.47 -9.01 6.09
CA PHE A 281 -1.32 -8.14 7.25
C PHE A 281 0.13 -7.68 7.40
N GLY A 282 0.32 -6.44 7.84
CA GLY A 282 1.62 -5.83 7.96
C GLY A 282 1.71 -4.86 9.10
N VAL A 283 2.88 -4.77 9.72
CA VAL A 283 3.22 -3.74 10.69
C VAL A 283 4.56 -3.13 10.30
N ASP A 284 4.67 -1.81 10.39
CA ASP A 284 5.97 -1.16 10.37
C ASP A 284 5.96 0.04 11.32
N ILE A 285 7.10 0.33 11.93
CA ILE A 285 7.25 1.50 12.81
C ILE A 285 7.28 2.81 12.03
N ASP A 286 7.71 2.76 10.77
CA ASP A 286 7.74 3.90 9.88
C ASP A 286 6.39 4.07 9.17
N SER A 287 5.64 5.10 9.58
CA SER A 287 4.39 5.50 8.92
C SER A 287 4.53 5.67 7.39
N GLN A 288 5.69 6.08 6.89
CA GLN A 288 5.90 6.21 5.43
C GLN A 288 5.98 4.85 4.75
N ALA A 289 6.58 3.86 5.41
CA ALA A 289 6.66 2.49 4.93
C ALA A 289 5.26 1.85 4.86
N VAL A 290 4.44 2.07 5.90
CA VAL A 290 3.03 1.68 5.94
C VAL A 290 2.24 2.23 4.75
N GLU A 291 2.35 3.54 4.49
CA GLU A 291 1.62 4.18 3.38
C GLU A 291 2.08 3.68 2.00
N VAL A 292 3.38 3.44 1.83
CA VAL A 292 3.94 2.83 0.61
C VAL A 292 3.45 1.41 0.43
N THR A 293 3.45 0.60 1.49
CA THR A 293 2.92 -0.78 1.46
C THR A 293 1.45 -0.80 1.04
N LYS A 294 0.62 0.06 1.65
CA LYS A 294 -0.79 0.20 1.27
C LYS A 294 -0.90 0.58 -0.20
N LEU A 295 -0.19 1.60 -0.66
CA LEU A 295 -0.22 2.04 -2.07
C LEU A 295 0.15 0.90 -3.03
N SER A 296 1.24 0.17 -2.75
CA SER A 296 1.70 -0.96 -3.57
C SER A 296 0.65 -2.07 -3.68
N LEU A 297 0.03 -2.45 -2.55
CA LEU A 297 -1.02 -3.48 -2.53
C LEU A 297 -2.29 -3.03 -3.27
N LEU A 298 -2.69 -1.77 -3.11
CA LEU A 298 -3.85 -1.19 -3.81
C LEU A 298 -3.62 -1.13 -5.32
N LEU A 299 -2.42 -0.75 -5.75
CA LEU A 299 -2.05 -0.78 -7.17
C LEU A 299 -2.01 -2.21 -7.70
N LYS A 300 -1.63 -3.20 -6.89
CA LYS A 300 -1.71 -4.60 -7.29
C LYS A 300 -3.15 -5.07 -7.51
N VAL A 301 -4.10 -4.61 -6.71
CA VAL A 301 -5.54 -4.90 -6.93
C VAL A 301 -6.00 -4.39 -8.30
N LEU A 302 -5.57 -3.19 -8.70
CA LEU A 302 -5.90 -2.57 -9.99
C LEU A 302 -5.09 -3.11 -11.17
N GLU A 303 -4.14 -4.00 -10.95
CA GLU A 303 -3.32 -4.56 -12.04
C GLU A 303 -4.20 -5.37 -13.00
N GLY A 304 -4.12 -5.03 -14.30
CA GLY A 304 -4.95 -5.62 -15.36
C GLY A 304 -6.39 -5.08 -15.44
N GLU A 305 -6.77 -4.09 -14.62
CA GLU A 305 -8.10 -3.46 -14.67
C GLU A 305 -8.09 -2.23 -15.60
N ASN A 306 -9.27 -1.85 -16.11
CA ASN A 306 -9.45 -0.66 -16.94
C ASN A 306 -10.68 0.14 -16.49
N ARG A 307 -10.93 1.29 -17.13
CA ARG A 307 -12.05 2.17 -16.77
C ARG A 307 -13.40 1.46 -16.79
N ASP A 308 -13.68 0.65 -17.80
CA ASP A 308 -14.98 -0.03 -17.94
C ASP A 308 -15.21 -1.01 -16.80
N THR A 309 -14.19 -1.78 -16.39
CA THR A 309 -14.34 -2.73 -15.27
C THR A 309 -14.57 -2.01 -13.94
N VAL A 310 -13.85 -0.91 -13.71
CA VAL A 310 -13.95 -0.11 -12.47
C VAL A 310 -15.27 0.68 -12.40
N GLU A 311 -15.68 1.34 -13.49
CA GLU A 311 -16.92 2.11 -13.53
C GLU A 311 -18.16 1.22 -13.47
N ASN A 312 -18.14 0.05 -14.12
CA ASN A 312 -19.26 -0.91 -14.03
C ASN A 312 -19.45 -1.43 -12.61
N GLN A 313 -18.36 -1.73 -11.88
CA GLN A 313 -18.47 -2.12 -10.48
C GLN A 313 -19.13 -1.01 -9.65
N PHE A 314 -18.66 0.23 -9.81
CA PHE A 314 -19.19 1.37 -9.06
C PHE A 314 -20.67 1.62 -9.35
N ARG A 315 -21.08 1.59 -10.63
CA ARG A 315 -22.47 1.86 -11.04
C ARG A 315 -23.44 0.75 -10.63
N MET A 316 -23.04 -0.52 -10.75
CA MET A 316 -23.93 -1.64 -10.44
C MET A 316 -24.06 -1.92 -8.94
N PHE A 317 -22.97 -1.78 -8.19
CA PHE A 317 -22.92 -2.23 -6.79
C PHE A 317 -22.76 -1.08 -5.78
N HIS A 318 -22.64 0.17 -6.24
CA HIS A 318 -22.32 1.33 -5.39
C HIS A 318 -21.08 1.10 -4.51
N GLU A 319 -20.18 0.24 -4.98
CA GLU A 319 -18.98 -0.17 -4.26
C GLU A 319 -17.77 0.55 -4.87
N ARG A 320 -17.01 1.24 -4.02
CA ARG A 320 -15.74 1.88 -4.42
C ARG A 320 -14.73 0.84 -4.89
N ALA A 321 -13.83 1.22 -5.78
CA ALA A 321 -12.97 0.31 -6.55
C ALA A 321 -11.85 -0.38 -5.75
N LEU A 322 -11.46 0.15 -4.60
CA LEU A 322 -10.41 -0.40 -3.74
C LEU A 322 -10.93 -0.65 -2.32
N PRO A 323 -10.25 -1.49 -1.52
CA PRO A 323 -10.57 -1.67 -0.12
C PRO A 323 -9.86 -0.61 0.75
N ASP A 324 -10.33 -0.46 1.98
CA ASP A 324 -9.58 0.23 3.05
C ASP A 324 -8.62 -0.78 3.70
N LEU A 325 -7.35 -0.40 3.87
CA LEU A 325 -6.30 -1.25 4.43
C LEU A 325 -5.90 -0.87 5.86
N GLY A 326 -6.58 0.08 6.51
CA GLY A 326 -6.26 0.50 7.88
C GLY A 326 -6.31 -0.64 8.92
N ASN A 327 -7.09 -1.70 8.66
CA ASN A 327 -7.15 -2.89 9.51
C ASN A 327 -6.16 -4.00 9.12
N ASN A 328 -5.46 -3.83 7.99
CA ASN A 328 -4.54 -4.81 7.44
C ASN A 328 -3.09 -4.38 7.64
N ILE A 329 -2.76 -3.12 7.34
CA ILE A 329 -1.40 -2.57 7.42
C ILE A 329 -1.39 -1.44 8.45
N LYS A 330 -0.62 -1.61 9.52
CA LYS A 330 -0.66 -0.72 10.68
C LYS A 330 0.72 -0.12 11.02
N CYS A 331 0.71 1.09 11.57
CA CYS A 331 1.90 1.76 12.05
C CYS A 331 2.13 1.43 13.52
N GLY A 332 3.24 0.77 13.85
CA GLY A 332 3.48 0.26 15.19
C GLY A 332 4.87 -0.32 15.37
N ASN A 333 5.34 -0.29 16.61
CA ASN A 333 6.54 -0.98 17.01
C ASN A 333 6.20 -2.42 17.41
N SER A 334 6.44 -3.32 16.46
CA SER A 334 6.23 -4.76 16.60
C SER A 334 7.01 -5.44 17.72
N LEU A 335 8.01 -4.77 18.29
CA LEU A 335 8.86 -5.30 19.36
C LEU A 335 8.45 -4.79 20.76
N ILE A 336 7.66 -3.73 20.85
CA ILE A 336 7.30 -3.09 22.12
C ILE A 336 5.78 -3.16 22.31
N GLY A 337 5.35 -3.79 23.40
CA GLY A 337 3.94 -3.90 23.76
C GLY A 337 3.43 -2.68 24.53
N PRO A 338 2.11 -2.46 24.59
CA PRO A 338 1.51 -1.34 25.34
C PRO A 338 1.89 -1.30 26.83
N ASP A 339 2.27 -2.44 27.39
CA ASP A 339 2.74 -2.62 28.76
C ASP A 339 4.05 -1.88 29.06
N PHE A 340 4.77 -1.42 28.03
CA PHE A 340 6.01 -0.64 28.18
C PHE A 340 5.86 0.58 29.09
N PHE A 341 4.68 1.23 29.08
CA PHE A 341 4.43 2.43 29.87
C PHE A 341 3.89 2.14 31.28
N GLU A 342 3.44 0.91 31.57
CA GLU A 342 2.73 0.59 32.84
C GLU A 342 3.60 0.78 34.09
N ASN A 343 4.92 0.67 33.95
CA ASN A 343 5.88 0.78 35.05
C ASN A 343 6.70 2.07 35.03
N GLN A 344 6.30 3.07 34.24
CA GLN A 344 7.03 4.33 34.08
C GLN A 344 6.33 5.46 34.83
N PRO A 345 7.08 6.40 35.46
CA PRO A 345 6.47 7.56 36.10
C PRO A 345 5.57 8.37 35.16
N PRO A 346 4.51 9.03 35.67
CA PRO A 346 3.77 10.05 34.91
C PRO A 346 4.73 11.09 34.32
N ASP A 347 4.46 11.57 33.10
CA ASP A 347 5.29 12.56 32.38
C ASP A 347 6.73 12.13 32.02
N SER A 348 7.05 10.83 32.09
CA SER A 348 8.38 10.31 31.68
C SER A 348 8.71 10.50 30.21
N PHE A 349 7.70 10.70 29.36
CA PHE A 349 7.86 10.80 27.92
C PHE A 349 7.12 12.02 27.39
N ASP A 350 7.78 12.76 26.52
CA ASP A 350 7.13 13.80 25.72
C ASP A 350 6.37 13.18 24.52
N GLU A 351 5.55 13.98 23.85
CA GLU A 351 4.77 13.58 22.67
C GLU A 351 5.63 13.01 21.53
N GLU A 352 6.85 13.49 21.34
CA GLU A 352 7.75 13.00 20.30
C GLU A 352 8.29 11.60 20.66
N GLN A 353 8.60 11.38 21.93
CA GLN A 353 9.03 10.09 22.47
C GLN A 353 7.91 9.06 22.41
N TYR A 354 6.68 9.41 22.80
CA TYR A 354 5.52 8.52 22.67
C TYR A 354 5.32 8.07 21.21
N ARG A 355 5.36 9.01 20.26
CA ARG A 355 5.25 8.72 18.81
C ARG A 355 6.40 7.87 18.28
N ARG A 356 7.59 7.99 18.88
CA ARG A 356 8.76 7.22 18.45
C ARG A 356 8.75 5.79 18.99
N ILE A 357 8.27 5.60 20.22
CA ILE A 357 8.15 4.26 20.83
C ILE A 357 7.03 3.49 20.14
N ASN A 358 5.87 4.15 19.94
CA ASN A 358 4.68 3.66 19.25
C ASN A 358 4.37 2.17 19.50
N PRO A 359 4.10 1.72 20.74
CA PRO A 359 3.92 0.31 21.02
C PRO A 359 2.79 -0.34 20.21
N PHE A 360 2.95 -1.61 19.85
CA PHE A 360 1.96 -2.33 19.06
C PHE A 360 1.37 -3.53 19.82
N GLY A 361 0.07 -3.47 20.11
CA GLY A 361 -0.65 -4.55 20.77
C GLY A 361 -1.30 -5.52 19.79
N TYR A 362 -0.61 -6.59 19.39
CA TYR A 362 -1.11 -7.56 18.37
C TYR A 362 -2.54 -8.08 18.60
N LYS A 363 -2.93 -8.36 19.85
CA LYS A 363 -4.28 -8.86 20.18
C LYS A 363 -5.37 -7.79 20.01
N THR A 364 -5.03 -6.53 20.25
CA THR A 364 -5.93 -5.39 20.11
C THR A 364 -6.01 -4.95 18.65
N GLU A 365 -4.86 -4.94 17.98
CA GLU A 365 -4.72 -4.39 16.64
C GLU A 365 -5.08 -5.39 15.54
N PHE A 366 -4.83 -6.69 15.75
CA PHE A 366 -5.20 -7.78 14.85
C PHE A 366 -6.00 -8.87 15.57
N PRO A 367 -7.18 -8.54 16.12
CA PRO A 367 -8.00 -9.50 16.87
C PRO A 367 -8.41 -10.71 16.01
N GLN A 368 -8.59 -10.52 14.70
CA GLN A 368 -8.92 -11.60 13.77
C GLN A 368 -7.82 -12.66 13.65
N ILE A 369 -6.55 -12.30 13.89
CA ILE A 369 -5.41 -13.21 13.84
C ILE A 369 -5.15 -13.85 15.21
N PHE A 370 -5.22 -13.04 16.28
CA PHE A 370 -4.73 -13.44 17.60
C PHE A 370 -5.82 -13.77 18.63
N ASN A 371 -7.09 -13.39 18.39
CA ASN A 371 -8.22 -13.68 19.29
C ASN A 371 -9.18 -14.74 18.75
N SER A 372 -8.92 -15.31 17.56
CA SER A 372 -9.75 -16.41 17.06
C SER A 372 -9.59 -17.62 17.99
N LYS A 373 -10.68 -18.03 18.67
CA LYS A 373 -10.73 -19.29 19.40
C LYS A 373 -10.29 -20.40 18.45
N LYS A 374 -9.25 -21.17 18.81
CA LYS A 374 -8.90 -22.40 18.09
C LYS A 374 -10.20 -23.21 17.90
N PRO A 375 -10.52 -23.71 16.69
CA PRO A 375 -11.53 -24.74 16.59
C PRO A 375 -11.09 -25.85 17.54
N ARG A 376 -11.99 -26.26 18.45
CA ARG A 376 -11.74 -27.45 19.28
C ARG A 376 -11.39 -28.59 18.33
N ALA A 377 -10.21 -29.17 18.55
CA ALA A 377 -9.69 -30.30 17.76
C ALA A 377 -10.63 -31.50 17.84
#